data_AF-A0A7J9QTU8-F1
#
_entry.id   AF-A0A7J9QTU8-F1
#
_cell.length_a   1.000
_cell.length_b   1.000
_cell.length_c   1.000
_cell.angle_alpha   90.00
_cell.angle_beta   90.00
_cell.angle_gamma   90.00
#
_symmetry.space_group_name_H-M   'P 1'
#
loop_
_entity.id
_entity.type
_entity.pdbx_description
1 polymer ?
#
loop_
_entity_poly.entity_id
_entity_poly.type
_entity_poly.pdbx_seq_one_letter_code
_entity_poly.pdbx_strand_id
1 'polypeptide(L)'
;IMLGVSLLLVALSVDGELSQYDGGILLASLLVFAVYTYRDAKKQRDEADEEISETKNGVYLKAGGLIVIGVVLLGVGAYFTVENAVVLAKEFGLSEKIIGLTVIAIGTSLPELITSIIAIRKGHTDIGVGNIIGSNIYNILMIMGVGAALGSVLIAPGVFIDYAIMIAFSLSLLIAIKLGVINKTMGFVLATAYVAYLIVTFLI
;
A
#
# COMPACT_ATOMS: atom_id res chain seq x y z
N ILE A 1 3.48 2.78 12.97
CA ILE A 1 4.47 2.65 11.88
C ILE A 1 4.05 3.46 10.67
N MET A 2 2.92 3.15 10.00
CA MET A 2 2.45 3.88 8.81
C MET A 2 2.48 5.41 8.94
N LEU A 3 1.86 6.00 9.97
CA LEU A 3 1.91 7.46 10.18
C LEU A 3 3.33 8.00 10.34
N GLY A 4 4.21 7.26 11.01
CA GLY A 4 5.62 7.67 11.17
C GLY A 4 6.37 7.66 9.83
N VAL A 5 6.10 6.67 8.98
CA VAL A 5 6.64 6.60 7.62
C VAL A 5 6.08 7.72 6.73
N SER A 6 4.80 8.03 6.85
CA SER A 6 4.18 9.17 6.15
C SER A 6 4.80 10.50 6.58
N LEU A 7 5.03 10.70 7.88
CA LEU A 7 5.67 11.91 8.40
C LEU A 7 7.15 12.00 8.01
N LEU A 8 7.86 10.87 7.95
CA LEU A 8 9.22 10.81 7.43
C LEU A 8 9.25 11.28 5.98
N LEU A 9 8.35 10.78 5.13
CA LEU A 9 8.25 11.22 3.73
C LEU A 9 8.02 12.74 3.65
N VAL A 10 7.08 13.29 4.43
CA VAL A 10 6.82 14.73 4.46
C VAL A 10 8.08 15.51 4.84
N ALA A 11 8.80 15.04 5.86
CA ALA A 11 10.02 15.69 6.34
C ALA A 11 11.14 15.70 5.29
N LEU A 12 11.30 14.60 4.55
CA LEU A 12 12.29 14.49 3.48
C LEU A 12 11.92 15.33 2.25
N SER A 13 10.64 15.59 2.02
CA SER A 13 10.18 16.37 0.86
C SER A 13 10.18 17.90 1.08
N VAL A 14 10.55 18.41 2.27
CA VAL A 14 10.38 19.84 2.65
C VAL A 14 11.20 20.79 1.78
N ASP A 15 12.37 20.38 1.34
CA ASP A 15 13.27 21.15 0.47
C ASP A 15 12.82 21.14 -1.01
N GLY A 16 11.74 20.43 -1.33
CA GLY A 16 11.14 20.37 -2.66
C GLY A 16 11.72 19.27 -3.56
N GLU A 17 12.57 18.38 -3.04
CA GLU A 17 13.15 17.28 -3.81
C GLU A 17 13.39 16.07 -2.89
N LEU A 18 13.05 14.86 -3.35
CA LEU A 18 13.54 13.64 -2.72
C LEU A 18 14.85 13.27 -3.41
N SER A 19 15.97 13.57 -2.76
CA SER A 19 17.30 13.29 -3.27
C SER A 19 17.63 11.79 -3.23
N GLN A 20 18.74 11.41 -3.86
CA GLN A 20 19.28 10.05 -3.77
C GLN A 20 19.60 9.62 -2.32
N TYR A 21 19.99 10.57 -1.47
CA TYR A 21 20.23 10.29 -0.05
C TYR A 21 18.93 9.97 0.68
N ASP A 22 17.85 10.68 0.38
CA ASP A 22 16.52 10.44 0.94
C ASP A 22 15.98 9.08 0.48
N GLY A 23 16.22 8.72 -0.77
CA GLY A 23 15.96 7.37 -1.29
C GLY A 23 16.68 6.30 -0.47
N GLY A 24 17.96 6.52 -0.16
CA GLY A 24 18.73 5.64 0.73
C GLY A 24 18.13 5.53 2.14
N ILE A 25 17.66 6.64 2.73
CA ILE A 25 17.00 6.66 4.04
C ILE A 25 15.69 5.87 4.02
N LEU A 26 14.87 6.02 2.98
CA LEU A 26 13.61 5.30 2.81
C LEU A 26 13.85 3.79 2.67
N LEU A 27 14.86 3.38 1.88
CA LEU A 27 15.22 1.97 1.72
C LEU A 27 15.85 1.36 2.99
N ALA A 28 16.67 2.12 3.71
CA ALA A 28 17.17 1.68 5.02
C ALA A 28 16.01 1.50 6.02
N SER A 29 15.05 2.42 6.02
CA SER A 29 13.83 2.34 6.82
C SER A 29 12.98 1.13 6.44
N LEU A 30 12.93 0.75 5.15
CA LEU A 30 12.29 -0.47 4.68
C LEU A 30 12.93 -1.71 5.30
N LEU A 31 14.27 -1.79 5.31
CA LEU A 31 14.99 -2.91 5.92
C LEU A 31 14.71 -3.00 7.42
N VAL A 32 14.72 -1.87 8.13
CA VAL A 32 14.35 -1.82 9.55
C VAL A 32 12.92 -2.30 9.78
N PHE A 33 11.96 -1.84 8.96
CA PHE A 33 10.58 -2.27 9.02
C PHE A 33 10.41 -3.77 8.76
N ALA A 34 11.10 -4.31 7.74
CA ALA A 34 11.05 -5.73 7.41
C ALA A 34 11.63 -6.60 8.54
N VAL A 35 12.77 -6.20 9.11
CA VAL A 35 13.40 -6.91 10.24
C VAL A 35 12.53 -6.83 11.49
N TYR A 36 11.95 -5.66 11.79
CA TYR A 36 11.04 -5.49 12.92
C TYR A 36 9.82 -6.41 12.79
N THR A 37 9.13 -6.36 11.65
CA THR A 37 7.93 -7.16 11.40
C THR A 37 8.24 -8.66 11.41
N TYR A 38 9.38 -9.08 10.85
CA TYR A 38 9.81 -10.48 10.90
C TYR A 38 10.09 -10.95 12.33
N ARG A 39 10.78 -10.13 13.14
CA ARG A 39 11.07 -10.46 14.54
C ARG A 39 9.80 -10.52 15.40
N ASP A 40 8.90 -9.58 15.19
CA ASP A 40 7.61 -9.54 15.88
C ASP A 40 6.75 -10.76 15.52
N ALA A 41 6.64 -11.08 14.23
CA ALA A 41 5.93 -12.27 13.76
C ALA A 41 6.56 -13.58 14.27
N LYS A 42 7.90 -13.66 14.29
CA LYS A 42 8.61 -14.83 14.84
C LYS A 42 8.36 -14.97 16.34
N LYS A 43 8.39 -13.88 17.10
CA LYS A 43 8.12 -13.92 18.55
C LYS A 43 6.70 -14.40 18.84
N GLN A 44 5.70 -13.86 18.15
CA GLN A 44 4.31 -14.31 18.28
C GLN A 44 4.13 -15.79 17.90
N ARG A 45 4.87 -16.26 16.89
CA ARG A 45 4.88 -17.67 16.52
C ARG A 45 5.58 -18.55 17.55
N ASP A 46 6.74 -18.16 18.06
CA ASP A 46 7.46 -18.91 19.09
C ASP A 46 6.64 -19.00 20.39
N GLU A 47 5.83 -17.99 20.70
CA GLU A 47 4.85 -17.99 21.81
C GLU A 47 3.62 -18.89 21.52
N ALA A 48 3.23 -19.07 20.25
CA ALA A 48 2.08 -19.90 19.85
C ALA A 48 2.45 -21.37 19.55
N ASP A 49 3.69 -21.64 19.12
CA ASP A 49 4.21 -22.98 18.78
C ASP A 49 4.54 -23.83 20.03
N GLU A 50 4.38 -23.30 21.27
CA GLU A 50 4.41 -24.13 22.48
C GLU A 50 3.24 -25.14 22.56
N GLU A 51 2.18 -24.99 21.75
CA GLU A 51 0.98 -25.85 21.86
C GLU A 51 0.74 -26.88 20.75
N ILE A 52 1.36 -26.83 19.56
CA ILE A 52 1.11 -27.86 18.52
C ILE A 52 2.34 -28.17 17.68
N SER A 53 2.96 -29.33 17.96
CA SER A 53 3.92 -30.01 17.09
C SER A 53 3.20 -31.03 16.20
N GLU A 54 3.24 -30.79 14.89
CA GLU A 54 3.68 -31.73 13.84
C GLU A 54 2.97 -31.40 12.52
N THR A 55 3.70 -31.03 11.47
CA THR A 55 3.25 -31.40 10.11
C THR A 55 4.39 -31.64 9.11
N LYS A 56 4.19 -32.74 8.39
CA LYS A 56 5.02 -33.46 7.42
C LYS A 56 5.56 -32.61 6.25
N ASN A 57 6.82 -32.90 5.89
CA ASN A 57 7.66 -32.32 4.82
C ASN A 57 7.03 -32.17 3.40
N GLY A 58 5.83 -32.69 3.13
CA GLY A 58 5.16 -32.58 1.82
C GLY A 58 4.22 -31.37 1.67
N VAL A 59 3.83 -30.71 2.77
CA VAL A 59 2.90 -29.56 2.75
C VAL A 59 3.60 -28.28 2.27
N TYR A 60 4.86 -28.09 2.63
CA TYR A 60 5.62 -26.88 2.30
C TYR A 60 5.86 -26.69 0.80
N LEU A 61 6.15 -27.77 0.06
CA LEU A 61 6.35 -27.71 -1.39
C LEU A 61 5.06 -27.37 -2.14
N LYS A 62 3.93 -27.97 -1.74
CA LYS A 62 2.62 -27.67 -2.33
C LYS A 62 2.18 -26.24 -2.01
N ALA A 63 2.32 -25.81 -0.75
CA ALA A 63 1.99 -24.45 -0.33
C ALA A 63 2.88 -23.42 -1.05
N GLY A 64 4.19 -23.65 -1.11
CA GLY A 64 5.12 -22.80 -1.84
C GLY A 64 4.78 -22.70 -3.33
N GLY A 65 4.46 -23.82 -3.98
CA GLY A 65 4.01 -23.83 -5.37
C GLY A 65 2.74 -23.01 -5.60
N LEU A 66 1.75 -23.14 -4.73
CA LEU A 66 0.51 -22.36 -4.81
C LEU A 66 0.76 -20.86 -4.58
N ILE A 67 1.67 -20.48 -3.69
CA ILE A 67 2.06 -19.08 -3.47
C ILE A 67 2.67 -18.50 -4.75
N VAL A 68 3.62 -19.21 -5.36
CA VAL A 68 4.28 -18.76 -6.60
C VAL A 68 3.26 -18.58 -7.72
N ILE A 69 2.38 -19.58 -7.93
CA ILE A 69 1.32 -19.50 -8.93
C ILE A 69 0.40 -18.31 -8.64
N GLY A 70 0.00 -18.12 -7.38
CA GLY A 70 -0.86 -17.01 -6.96
C GLY A 70 -0.23 -15.65 -7.24
N VAL A 71 1.04 -15.44 -6.89
CA VAL A 71 1.78 -14.20 -7.15
C VAL A 71 1.90 -13.93 -8.64
N VAL A 72 2.21 -14.94 -9.45
CA VAL A 72 2.30 -14.80 -10.91
C VAL A 72 0.94 -14.42 -11.50
N LEU A 73 -0.14 -15.10 -11.11
CA LEU A 73 -1.48 -14.79 -11.60
C LEU A 73 -1.95 -13.39 -11.17
N LEU A 74 -1.64 -12.97 -9.95
CA LEU A 74 -1.93 -11.61 -9.47
C LEU A 74 -1.15 -10.57 -10.29
N GLY A 75 0.14 -10.77 -10.51
CA GLY A 75 0.98 -9.86 -11.29
C GLY A 75 0.53 -9.75 -12.75
N VAL A 76 0.26 -10.88 -13.39
CA VAL A 76 -0.24 -10.92 -14.78
C VAL A 76 -1.63 -10.29 -14.89
N GLY A 77 -2.53 -10.59 -13.94
CA GLY A 77 -3.86 -9.99 -13.90
C GLY A 77 -3.82 -8.47 -13.69
N ALA A 78 -2.94 -7.99 -12.81
CA ALA A 78 -2.70 -6.57 -12.58
C ALA A 78 -2.17 -5.90 -13.86
N TYR A 79 -1.15 -6.48 -14.48
CA TYR A 79 -0.54 -5.97 -15.71
C TYR A 79 -1.59 -5.79 -16.82
N PHE A 80 -2.37 -6.84 -17.12
CA PHE A 80 -3.39 -6.74 -18.15
C PHE A 80 -4.48 -5.74 -17.79
N THR A 81 -4.88 -5.65 -16.52
CA THR A 81 -5.90 -4.70 -16.09
C THR A 81 -5.43 -3.25 -16.27
N VAL A 82 -4.23 -2.92 -15.82
CA VAL A 82 -3.65 -1.58 -15.94
C VAL A 82 -3.45 -1.20 -17.41
N GLU A 83 -2.83 -2.08 -18.21
CA GLU A 83 -2.50 -1.80 -19.61
C GLU A 83 -3.76 -1.54 -20.44
N ASN A 84 -4.78 -2.39 -20.32
CA ASN A 84 -6.03 -2.21 -21.06
C ASN A 84 -6.84 -1.01 -20.56
N ALA A 85 -6.77 -0.69 -19.27
CA ALA A 85 -7.41 0.53 -18.75
C ALA A 85 -6.74 1.80 -19.30
N VAL A 86 -5.40 1.80 -19.45
CA VAL A 86 -4.65 2.90 -20.09
C VAL A 86 -5.05 3.06 -21.55
N VAL A 87 -5.17 1.96 -22.31
CA VAL A 87 -5.64 1.99 -23.71
C VAL A 87 -7.03 2.62 -23.81
N LEU A 88 -7.99 2.16 -23.01
CA LEU A 88 -9.34 2.74 -22.99
C LEU A 88 -9.32 4.22 -22.64
N ALA A 89 -8.52 4.63 -21.65
CA ALA A 89 -8.43 6.02 -21.25
C ALA A 89 -7.85 6.92 -22.36
N LYS A 90 -6.88 6.43 -23.14
CA LYS A 90 -6.36 7.15 -24.31
C LYS A 90 -7.42 7.30 -25.40
N GLU A 91 -8.19 6.25 -25.68
CA GLU A 91 -9.31 6.29 -26.65
C GLU A 91 -10.42 7.27 -26.22
N PHE A 92 -10.65 7.42 -24.92
CA PHE A 92 -11.57 8.44 -24.37
C PHE A 92 -10.99 9.86 -24.38
N GLY A 93 -9.77 10.08 -24.88
CA GLY A 93 -9.14 11.38 -24.98
C GLY A 93 -8.63 11.95 -23.65
N LEU A 94 -8.43 11.10 -22.63
CA LEU A 94 -7.85 11.54 -21.35
C LEU A 94 -6.36 11.88 -21.53
N SER A 95 -5.91 12.94 -20.87
CA SER A 95 -4.51 13.34 -20.92
C SER A 95 -3.60 12.35 -20.19
N GLU A 96 -2.33 12.27 -20.58
CA GLU A 96 -1.34 11.39 -19.92
C GLU A 96 -1.23 11.67 -18.42
N LYS A 97 -1.33 12.95 -18.02
CA LYS A 97 -1.37 13.37 -16.62
C LYS A 97 -2.52 12.71 -15.87
N ILE A 98 -3.73 12.76 -16.43
CA ILE A 98 -4.92 12.15 -15.82
C ILE A 98 -4.76 10.63 -15.73
N ILE A 99 -4.30 9.99 -16.81
CA ILE A 99 -4.09 8.54 -16.87
C ILE A 99 -3.12 8.10 -15.77
N GLY A 100 -1.99 8.80 -15.63
CA GLY A 100 -0.98 8.52 -14.61
C GLY A 100 -1.51 8.70 -13.19
N LEU A 101 -2.17 9.83 -12.91
CA LEU A 101 -2.67 10.15 -11.58
C LEU A 101 -3.84 9.25 -11.13
N THR A 102 -4.55 8.61 -12.05
CA THR A 102 -5.80 7.89 -11.71
C THR A 102 -5.84 6.45 -12.18
N VAL A 103 -5.82 6.21 -13.49
CA VAL A 103 -5.97 4.88 -14.06
C VAL A 103 -4.82 3.98 -13.62
N ILE A 104 -3.59 4.49 -13.72
CA ILE A 104 -2.40 3.74 -13.28
C ILE A 104 -2.41 3.61 -11.75
N ALA A 105 -2.60 4.71 -11.03
CA ALA A 105 -2.59 4.72 -9.56
C ALA A 105 -3.62 3.73 -8.97
N ILE A 106 -4.88 3.80 -9.41
CA ILE A 106 -5.95 2.87 -8.99
C ILE A 106 -5.61 1.46 -9.46
N GLY A 107 -5.24 1.30 -10.73
CA GLY A 107 -5.01 0.00 -11.34
C GLY A 107 -3.92 -0.81 -10.63
N THR A 108 -2.83 -0.16 -10.19
CA THR A 108 -1.77 -0.81 -9.43
C THR A 108 -2.17 -1.21 -8.02
N SER A 109 -3.22 -0.61 -7.43
CA SER A 109 -3.74 -0.95 -6.10
C SER A 109 -4.94 -1.89 -6.11
N LEU A 110 -5.45 -2.25 -7.30
CA LEU A 110 -6.57 -3.19 -7.44
C LEU A 110 -6.24 -4.59 -6.88
N PRO A 111 -5.06 -5.20 -7.13
CA PRO A 111 -4.72 -6.51 -6.57
C PRO A 111 -4.77 -6.52 -5.04
N GLU A 112 -4.26 -5.48 -4.39
CA GLU A 112 -4.25 -5.28 -2.94
C GLU A 112 -5.67 -5.11 -2.42
N LEU A 113 -6.52 -4.34 -3.11
CA LEU A 113 -7.92 -4.18 -2.76
C LEU A 113 -8.65 -5.53 -2.80
N ILE A 114 -8.49 -6.30 -3.88
CA ILE A 114 -9.16 -7.59 -4.07
C ILE A 114 -8.68 -8.61 -3.03
N THR A 115 -7.37 -8.71 -2.79
CA THR A 115 -6.81 -9.62 -1.78
C THR A 115 -7.29 -9.27 -0.38
N SER A 116 -7.35 -7.99 -0.03
CA SER A 116 -7.89 -7.52 1.27
C SER A 116 -9.37 -7.85 1.44
N ILE A 117 -10.19 -7.60 0.41
CA ILE A 117 -11.63 -7.93 0.42
C ILE A 117 -11.83 -9.43 0.60
N ILE A 118 -11.08 -10.27 -0.12
CA ILE A 118 -11.18 -11.73 -0.01
C ILE A 118 -10.81 -12.20 1.39
N ALA A 119 -9.74 -11.66 1.98
CA ALA A 119 -9.32 -11.99 3.33
C ALA A 119 -10.39 -11.64 4.37
N ILE A 120 -10.93 -10.41 4.32
CA ILE A 120 -11.99 -9.94 5.22
C ILE A 120 -13.26 -10.78 5.06
N ARG A 121 -13.65 -11.10 3.82
CA ARG A 121 -14.84 -11.96 3.55
C ARG A 121 -14.69 -13.39 4.06
N LYS A 122 -13.45 -13.87 4.21
CA LYS A 122 -13.14 -15.17 4.81
C LYS A 122 -13.04 -15.13 6.35
N GLY A 123 -13.31 -13.97 6.96
CA GLY A 123 -13.21 -13.78 8.41
C GLY A 123 -11.79 -13.45 8.90
N HIS A 124 -10.82 -13.27 7.99
CA HIS A 124 -9.45 -12.89 8.32
C HIS A 124 -9.27 -11.37 8.27
N THR A 125 -10.03 -10.65 9.10
CA THR A 125 -10.03 -9.19 9.12
C THR A 125 -8.64 -8.61 9.41
N ASP A 126 -7.91 -9.18 10.35
CA ASP A 126 -6.57 -8.70 10.72
C ASP A 126 -5.58 -8.84 9.57
N ILE A 127 -5.67 -9.93 8.80
CA ILE A 127 -4.84 -10.14 7.60
C ILE A 127 -5.20 -9.12 6.51
N GLY A 128 -6.50 -8.89 6.28
CA GLY A 128 -6.95 -7.92 5.28
C GLY A 128 -6.56 -6.48 5.63
N VAL A 129 -6.74 -6.05 6.88
CA VAL A 129 -6.32 -4.72 7.35
C VAL A 129 -4.79 -4.61 7.34
N GLY A 130 -4.09 -5.67 7.74
CA GLY A 130 -2.64 -5.78 7.69
C GLY A 130 -2.09 -5.61 6.27
N ASN A 131 -2.76 -6.18 5.26
CA ASN A 131 -2.40 -5.99 3.86
C ASN A 131 -2.52 -4.51 3.44
N ILE A 132 -3.63 -3.83 3.77
CA ILE A 132 -3.83 -2.40 3.44
C ILE A 132 -2.74 -1.53 4.07
N ILE A 133 -2.48 -1.71 5.37
CA ILE A 133 -1.49 -0.90 6.09
C ILE A 133 -0.07 -1.22 5.61
N GLY A 134 0.23 -2.50 5.42
CA GLY A 134 1.54 -2.99 4.95
C GLY A 134 1.87 -2.48 3.56
N SER A 135 0.94 -2.55 2.61
CA SER A 135 1.13 -2.06 1.24
C SER A 135 1.37 -0.55 1.20
N ASN A 136 0.69 0.25 2.03
CA ASN A 136 0.97 1.70 2.10
C ASN A 136 2.37 2.01 2.62
N ILE A 137 2.82 1.28 3.65
CA ILE A 137 4.20 1.41 4.16
C ILE A 137 5.19 1.01 3.07
N TYR A 138 4.93 -0.09 2.36
CA TYR A 138 5.81 -0.59 1.31
C TYR A 138 5.86 0.35 0.10
N ASN A 139 4.74 0.95 -0.30
CA ASN A 139 4.70 1.92 -1.38
C ASN A 139 5.53 3.17 -1.05
N ILE A 140 5.42 3.70 0.17
CA ILE A 140 6.22 4.85 0.58
C ILE A 140 7.71 4.47 0.67
N LEU A 141 8.05 3.37 1.33
CA LEU A 141 9.46 3.05 1.59
C LEU A 141 10.18 2.45 0.36
N MET A 142 9.53 1.54 -0.36
CA MET A 142 10.11 0.90 -1.53
C MET A 142 9.94 1.74 -2.79
N ILE A 143 8.72 2.13 -3.18
CA ILE A 143 8.51 2.77 -4.50
C ILE A 143 9.16 4.16 -4.50
N MET A 144 8.89 5.00 -3.49
CA MET A 144 9.56 6.30 -3.40
C MET A 144 11.05 6.16 -3.12
N GLY A 145 11.44 5.20 -2.29
CA GLY A 145 12.85 4.95 -1.97
C GLY A 145 13.69 4.55 -3.19
N VAL A 146 13.19 3.59 -3.98
CA VAL A 146 13.82 3.19 -5.25
C VAL A 146 13.76 4.33 -6.26
N GLY A 147 12.62 5.01 -6.39
CA GLY A 147 12.46 6.16 -7.28
C GLY A 147 13.54 7.20 -7.05
N ALA A 148 13.63 7.72 -5.82
CA ALA A 148 14.60 8.72 -5.42
C ALA A 148 16.06 8.22 -5.49
N ALA A 149 16.32 6.95 -5.14
CA ALA A 149 17.66 6.37 -5.23
C ALA A 149 18.16 6.24 -6.68
N LEU A 150 17.27 5.94 -7.63
CA LEU A 150 17.62 5.83 -9.05
C LEU A 150 17.78 7.21 -9.71
N GLY A 151 17.00 8.19 -9.27
CA GLY A 151 17.12 9.58 -9.70
C GLY A 151 16.26 10.46 -8.81
N SER A 152 16.79 11.61 -8.38
CA SER A 152 16.05 12.50 -7.50
C SER A 152 14.64 12.80 -8.03
N VAL A 153 13.66 12.86 -7.13
CA VAL A 153 12.26 13.12 -7.47
C VAL A 153 11.90 14.54 -7.05
N LEU A 154 11.64 15.41 -8.02
CA LEU A 154 11.17 16.77 -7.75
C LEU A 154 9.76 16.75 -7.16
N ILE A 155 9.55 17.49 -6.08
CA ILE A 155 8.27 17.59 -5.38
C ILE A 155 7.53 18.83 -5.86
N ALA A 156 6.42 18.62 -6.55
CA ALA A 156 5.56 19.73 -6.96
C ALA A 156 4.87 20.36 -5.73
N PRO A 157 4.62 21.69 -5.71
CA PRO A 157 4.01 22.36 -4.56
C PRO A 157 2.66 21.78 -4.11
N GLY A 158 1.87 21.22 -5.04
CA GLY A 158 0.58 20.60 -4.73
C GLY A 158 0.67 19.32 -3.89
N VAL A 159 1.82 18.63 -3.91
CA VAL A 159 2.02 17.33 -3.25
C VAL A 159 1.87 17.41 -1.73
N PHE A 160 2.16 18.56 -1.11
CA PHE A 160 1.99 18.73 0.33
C PHE A 160 0.52 18.63 0.77
N ILE A 161 -0.43 19.01 -0.10
CA ILE A 161 -1.86 18.83 0.15
C ILE A 161 -2.18 17.34 0.09
N ASP A 162 -1.66 16.62 -0.90
CA ASP A 162 -1.84 15.17 -1.03
C ASP A 162 -1.28 14.42 0.18
N TYR A 163 -0.12 14.85 0.70
CA TYR A 163 0.46 14.29 1.92
C TYR A 163 -0.41 14.56 3.16
N ALA A 164 -0.94 15.78 3.32
CA ALA A 164 -1.83 16.12 4.42
C ALA A 164 -3.10 15.25 4.39
N ILE A 165 -3.68 15.08 3.20
CA ILE A 165 -4.86 14.22 2.99
C ILE A 165 -4.52 12.76 3.29
N MET A 166 -3.40 12.23 2.78
CA MET A 166 -2.92 10.88 3.07
C MET A 166 -2.77 10.64 4.58
N ILE A 167 -2.19 11.59 5.31
CA ILE A 167 -2.04 11.53 6.77
C ILE A 167 -3.42 11.57 7.46
N ALA A 168 -4.35 12.41 7.01
CA ALA A 168 -5.70 12.49 7.56
C ALA A 168 -6.48 11.17 7.39
N PHE A 169 -6.41 10.54 6.22
CA PHE A 169 -6.99 9.22 5.98
C PHE A 169 -6.35 8.15 6.87
N SER A 170 -5.02 8.15 6.93
CA SER A 170 -4.24 7.22 7.75
C SER A 170 -4.57 7.35 9.24
N LEU A 171 -4.73 8.58 9.74
CA LEU A 171 -5.08 8.86 11.13
C LEU A 171 -6.52 8.46 11.43
N SER A 172 -7.45 8.76 10.53
CA SER A 172 -8.86 8.37 10.65
C SER A 172 -9.01 6.85 10.72
N LEU A 173 -8.29 6.11 9.88
CA LEU A 173 -8.24 4.65 9.92
C LEU A 173 -7.63 4.14 11.23
N LEU A 174 -6.53 4.73 11.71
CA LEU A 174 -5.89 4.34 12.97
C LEU A 174 -6.84 4.52 14.17
N ILE A 175 -7.55 5.65 14.23
CA ILE A 175 -8.54 5.92 15.28
C ILE A 175 -9.66 4.88 15.20
N ALA A 176 -10.17 4.60 14.00
CA ALA A 176 -11.23 3.60 13.81
C ALA A 176 -10.81 2.19 14.28
N ILE A 177 -9.56 1.78 13.96
CA ILE A 177 -9.00 0.50 14.42
C ILE A 177 -8.89 0.48 15.95
N LYS A 178 -8.30 1.53 16.57
CA LYS A 178 -8.09 1.59 18.02
C LYS A 178 -9.39 1.61 18.82
N LEU A 179 -10.42 2.25 18.29
CA LEU A 179 -11.74 2.29 18.93
C LEU A 179 -12.59 1.05 18.62
N GLY A 180 -12.14 0.16 17.73
CA GLY A 180 -12.91 -1.01 17.29
C GLY A 180 -14.16 -0.65 16.46
N VAL A 181 -14.22 0.55 15.87
CA VAL A 181 -15.40 1.11 15.20
C VAL A 181 -15.31 0.97 13.67
N ILE A 182 -14.59 -0.02 13.16
CA ILE A 182 -14.59 -0.29 11.71
C ILE A 182 -15.93 -0.91 11.33
N ASN A 183 -16.90 -0.03 11.08
CA ASN A 183 -18.25 -0.37 10.64
C ASN A 183 -18.48 0.09 9.20
N LYS A 184 -19.58 -0.38 8.61
CA LYS A 184 -19.96 -0.04 7.22
C LYS A 184 -20.08 1.47 6.99
N THR A 185 -20.55 2.20 8.01
CA THR A 185 -20.71 3.66 7.94
C THR A 185 -19.36 4.36 7.81
N MET A 186 -18.37 3.99 8.61
CA MET A 186 -17.02 4.54 8.52
C MET A 186 -16.38 4.24 7.16
N GLY A 187 -16.56 3.01 6.66
CA GLY A 187 -16.13 2.64 5.31
C GLY A 187 -16.76 3.52 4.23
N PHE A 188 -18.07 3.78 4.33
CA PHE A 188 -18.78 4.65 3.39
C PHE A 188 -18.32 6.11 3.48
N VAL A 189 -18.10 6.63 4.69
CA VAL A 189 -17.59 7.99 4.91
C VAL A 189 -16.20 8.15 4.31
N LEU A 190 -15.27 7.22 4.58
CA LEU A 190 -13.91 7.26 4.02
C LEU A 190 -13.94 7.11 2.49
N ALA A 191 -14.76 6.21 1.94
CA ALA A 191 -14.89 6.06 0.49
C ALA A 191 -15.45 7.33 -0.17
N THR A 192 -16.47 7.95 0.44
CA THR A 192 -17.05 9.20 -0.06
C THR A 192 -16.04 10.35 0.00
N ALA A 193 -15.29 10.46 1.09
CA ALA A 193 -14.22 11.44 1.21
C ALA A 193 -13.13 11.24 0.15
N TYR A 194 -12.77 9.99 -0.16
CA TYR A 194 -11.78 9.68 -1.19
C TYR A 194 -12.29 10.06 -2.59
N VAL A 195 -13.55 9.76 -2.90
CA VAL A 195 -14.18 10.18 -4.17
C VAL A 195 -14.24 11.71 -4.28
N ALA A 196 -14.60 12.41 -3.20
CA ALA A 196 -14.60 13.86 -3.18
C ALA A 196 -13.20 14.44 -3.42
N TYR A 197 -12.17 13.87 -2.79
CA TYR A 197 -10.77 14.24 -3.04
C TYR A 197 -10.37 14.05 -4.50
N LEU A 198 -10.73 12.92 -5.12
CA LEU A 198 -10.46 12.69 -6.53
C LEU A 198 -11.13 13.76 -7.40
N ILE A 199 -12.42 14.04 -7.19
CA ILE A 199 -13.16 15.05 -7.96
C ILE A 199 -12.49 16.42 -7.85
N VAL A 200 -12.11 16.84 -6.63
CA VAL A 200 -11.43 18.13 -6.42
C VAL A 200 -10.09 18.16 -7.15
N THR A 201 -9.30 17.09 -7.04
CA THR A 201 -8.00 16.96 -7.72
C THR A 201 -8.12 16.97 -9.24
N PHE A 202 -9.25 16.51 -9.78
CA PHE A 202 -9.54 16.54 -11.21
C PHE A 202 -9.96 17.91 -11.73
N LEU A 203 -10.61 18.72 -10.89
CA LEU A 203 -11.15 20.01 -11.28
C LEU A 203 -10.13 21.16 -11.14
N ILE A 204 -9.03 20.95 -10.43
CA ILE A 204 -7.93 21.91 -10.20
C ILE A 204 -6.75 21.57 -11.12
#